data_AF-A0A1V4UMS9-F1
#
_entry.id   AF-A0A1V4UMS9-F1
#
_cell.length_a   1.000
_cell.length_b   1.000
_cell.length_c   1.000
_cell.angle_alpha   90.00
_cell.angle_beta   90.00
_cell.angle_gamma   90.00
#
_symmetry.space_group_name_H-M   'P 1'
#
loop_
_entity.id
_entity.type
_entity.pdbx_description
1 polymer ?
#
loop_
_entity_poly.entity_id
_entity_poly.type
_entity_poly.pdbx_seq_one_letter_code
_entity_poly.pdbx_strand_id
1 'polypeptide(L)'
;MKKLGITALVLLVLFSGMGFADDAVGATRQTQGITTVTHVVVYGTFTDSAEAVWVSSNQDLRNNPPLNAYSDNVTADGTLDPNTQIWTPEAQYTMSYSEQTLADNGYIEWDKTVSLDTGDKVANQDNFKATTQFDFVSFEDAFGRATFSESLMLDGASMGSDAGNRMLCPFGTGDSGYIPAYCNIVEMGSSFTGSRVSMITQASERHVAASADVPVGMSYSIGLSGIGSAAAWINAHIMEGRTGGVFGTYAAPDGKTYKPGFWNYDMGSGSPDNGFMQGVDMVYKEKTTASGVIESFSKSMTYQSGVRRI
;
A
#
# COMPACT_ATOMS: atom_id res chain seq x y z
N MET A 1 -41.10 24.70 -10.29
CA MET A 1 -40.76 23.29 -10.05
C MET A 1 -39.34 22.90 -10.51
N LYS A 2 -38.83 23.35 -11.67
CA LYS A 2 -37.45 23.04 -12.11
C LYS A 2 -36.33 23.55 -11.19
N LYS A 3 -36.51 24.72 -10.56
CA LYS A 3 -35.51 25.29 -9.64
C LYS A 3 -35.38 24.51 -8.32
N LEU A 4 -36.51 24.05 -7.76
CA LEU A 4 -36.52 23.21 -6.55
C LEU A 4 -35.88 21.84 -6.77
N GLY A 5 -36.05 21.24 -7.96
CA GLY A 5 -35.39 19.98 -8.31
C GLY A 5 -33.86 20.10 -8.40
N ILE A 6 -33.35 21.22 -8.96
CA ILE A 6 -31.90 21.47 -9.03
C ILE A 6 -31.33 21.77 -7.64
N THR A 7 -32.03 22.56 -6.81
CA THR A 7 -31.56 22.83 -5.44
C THR A 7 -31.59 21.57 -4.56
N ALA A 8 -32.60 20.70 -4.72
CA ALA A 8 -32.65 19.42 -4.02
C ALA A 8 -31.56 18.45 -4.51
N LEU A 9 -31.21 18.45 -5.80
CA LEU A 9 -30.12 17.63 -6.34
C LEU A 9 -28.75 18.15 -5.86
N VAL A 10 -28.56 19.47 -5.79
CA VAL A 10 -27.35 20.09 -5.23
C VAL A 10 -27.24 19.84 -3.72
N LEU A 11 -28.35 19.88 -2.97
CA LEU A 11 -28.39 19.50 -1.56
C LEU A 11 -28.14 17.99 -1.36
N LEU A 12 -28.68 17.12 -2.21
CA LEU A 12 -28.41 15.68 -2.18
C LEU A 12 -26.95 15.32 -2.49
N VAL A 13 -26.28 16.10 -3.35
CA VAL A 13 -24.83 15.99 -3.59
C VAL A 13 -24.01 16.56 -2.43
N LEU A 14 -24.54 17.54 -1.68
CA LEU A 14 -23.92 18.08 -0.46
C LEU A 14 -24.08 17.17 0.78
N PHE A 15 -24.95 16.16 0.72
CA PHE A 15 -25.20 15.20 1.81
C PHE A 15 -24.68 13.77 1.53
N SER A 16 -23.97 13.53 0.43
CA SER A 16 -23.29 12.25 0.23
C SER A 16 -22.06 12.16 1.12
N GLY A 17 -22.08 11.24 2.08
CA GLY A 17 -20.98 11.00 3.02
C GLY A 17 -19.67 10.62 2.33
N MET A 18 -18.57 10.97 2.98
CA MET A 18 -17.20 10.60 2.57
C MET A 18 -16.95 9.13 2.85
N GLY A 19 -16.27 8.44 1.94
CA GLY A 19 -15.69 7.11 2.19
C GLY A 19 -14.20 7.25 2.52
N PHE A 20 -13.78 6.65 3.63
CA PHE A 20 -12.37 6.54 4.02
C PHE A 20 -11.88 5.16 3.68
N ALA A 21 -10.80 5.11 2.90
CA ALA A 21 -9.96 3.95 2.78
C ALA A 21 -8.73 4.06 3.70
N ASP A 22 -7.89 3.05 3.59
CA ASP A 22 -6.53 2.93 4.08
C ASP A 22 -5.71 4.25 4.19
N ASP A 23 -5.18 4.53 5.38
CA ASP A 23 -4.49 5.79 5.75
C ASP A 23 -2.99 5.63 6.02
N ALA A 24 -2.16 6.34 5.24
CA ALA A 24 -0.71 6.23 5.29
C ALA A 24 -0.13 6.51 6.70
N VAL A 25 0.82 5.69 7.16
CA VAL A 25 1.51 5.93 8.44
C VAL A 25 2.36 7.21 8.39
N GLY A 26 2.53 7.88 9.53
CA GLY A 26 3.41 9.05 9.61
C GLY A 26 4.89 8.67 9.64
N ALA A 27 5.77 9.56 9.15
CA ALA A 27 7.20 9.39 9.26
C ALA A 27 7.68 9.41 10.72
N THR A 28 8.78 8.70 11.00
CA THR A 28 9.47 8.85 12.29
C THR A 28 10.17 10.21 12.37
N ARG A 29 10.63 10.60 13.56
CA ARG A 29 11.33 11.89 13.77
C ARG A 29 12.61 12.04 12.94
N GLN A 30 13.20 10.94 12.49
CA GLN A 30 14.39 10.92 11.66
C GLN A 30 14.08 10.18 10.38
N THR A 31 14.25 10.85 9.24
CA THR A 31 14.04 10.25 7.94
C THR A 31 15.37 9.73 7.39
N GLN A 32 15.32 8.64 6.64
CA GLN A 32 16.47 8.05 5.98
C GLN A 32 16.19 7.95 4.49
N GLY A 33 17.23 8.18 3.69
CA GLY A 33 17.19 8.03 2.24
C GLY A 33 18.26 7.04 1.79
N ILE A 34 17.87 6.07 0.97
CA ILE A 34 18.79 5.14 0.30
C ILE A 34 18.62 5.34 -1.20
N THR A 35 19.72 5.52 -1.92
CA THR A 35 19.68 5.62 -3.37
C THR A 35 20.82 4.80 -3.96
N THR A 36 20.51 3.96 -4.93
CA THR A 36 21.48 3.18 -5.68
C THR A 36 21.29 3.45 -7.17
N VAL A 37 22.40 3.56 -7.88
CA VAL A 37 22.43 3.68 -9.34
C VAL A 37 23.46 2.68 -9.83
N THR A 38 23.03 1.79 -10.71
CA THR A 38 23.88 0.76 -11.31
C THR A 38 23.76 0.89 -12.82
N HIS A 39 24.89 1.06 -13.48
CA HIS A 39 25.01 1.01 -14.94
C HIS A 39 26.05 -0.06 -15.29
N VAL A 40 25.68 -1.00 -16.15
CA VAL A 40 26.54 -2.10 -16.58
C VAL A 40 26.36 -2.32 -18.07
N VAL A 41 27.49 -2.38 -18.78
CA VAL A 41 27.58 -2.86 -20.16
C VAL A 41 28.57 -4.01 -20.19
N VAL A 42 28.13 -5.20 -20.59
CA VAL A 42 28.97 -6.40 -20.54
C VAL A 42 28.67 -7.35 -21.71
N TYR A 43 29.72 -8.02 -22.17
CA TYR A 43 29.64 -9.19 -23.04
C TYR A 43 29.90 -10.43 -22.19
N GLY A 44 28.94 -11.34 -22.10
CA GLY A 44 29.06 -12.56 -21.29
C GLY A 44 27.89 -12.73 -20.33
N THR A 45 28.19 -12.94 -19.05
CA THR A 45 27.20 -13.19 -18.00
C THR A 45 27.02 -11.97 -17.11
N PHE A 46 25.78 -11.65 -16.80
CA PHE A 46 25.36 -10.60 -15.87
C PHE A 46 24.35 -11.15 -14.87
N THR A 47 24.50 -10.75 -13.61
CA THR A 47 23.57 -11.07 -12.53
C THR A 47 23.31 -9.82 -11.70
N ASP A 48 22.04 -9.51 -11.48
CA ASP A 48 21.60 -8.52 -10.48
C ASP A 48 20.56 -9.15 -9.55
N SER A 49 20.59 -8.75 -8.30
CA SER A 49 19.57 -9.07 -7.32
C SER A 49 19.38 -7.88 -6.41
N ALA A 50 18.13 -7.45 -6.22
CA ALA A 50 17.79 -6.42 -5.28
C ALA A 50 16.60 -6.85 -4.43
N GLU A 51 16.72 -6.63 -3.14
CA GLU A 51 15.67 -6.91 -2.17
C GLU A 51 15.57 -5.71 -1.24
N ALA A 52 14.33 -5.31 -0.95
CA ALA A 52 14.04 -4.36 0.11
C ALA A 52 12.82 -4.84 0.87
N VAL A 53 12.89 -4.80 2.20
CA VAL A 53 11.75 -5.03 3.07
C VAL A 53 11.70 -3.88 4.04
N TRP A 54 10.55 -3.23 4.12
CA TRP A 54 10.36 -2.10 5.01
C TRP A 54 9.04 -2.25 5.75
N VAL A 55 9.15 -2.34 7.07
CA VAL A 55 8.01 -2.34 7.98
C VAL A 55 7.95 -0.99 8.69
N SER A 56 6.77 -0.39 8.72
CA SER A 56 6.49 0.87 9.40
C SER A 56 5.22 0.72 10.24
N SER A 57 5.20 1.28 11.44
CA SER A 57 4.04 1.30 12.32
C SER A 57 3.99 2.63 13.07
N ASN A 58 2.79 3.05 13.47
CA ASN A 58 2.61 4.15 14.43
C ASN A 58 2.87 3.71 15.88
N GLN A 59 3.15 2.43 16.13
CA GLN A 59 3.54 1.85 17.42
C GLN A 59 4.93 1.19 17.38
N ASP A 60 5.39 0.66 18.53
CA ASP A 60 6.70 0.03 18.65
C ASP A 60 6.72 -1.33 17.97
N LEU A 61 7.38 -1.41 16.81
CA LEU A 61 7.57 -2.64 16.04
C LEU A 61 8.24 -3.79 16.82
N ARG A 62 8.92 -3.51 17.94
CA ARG A 62 9.52 -4.55 18.81
C ARG A 62 8.50 -5.22 19.73
N ASN A 63 7.35 -4.57 19.93
CA ASN A 63 6.23 -5.08 20.68
C ASN A 63 5.02 -5.20 19.74
N ASN A 64 5.08 -6.19 18.84
CA ASN A 64 4.10 -6.39 17.77
C ASN A 64 3.24 -7.67 18.01
N PRO A 65 2.34 -7.69 19.02
CA PRO A 65 1.24 -8.66 19.05
C PRO A 65 0.31 -8.44 17.83
N PRO A 66 -0.76 -9.24 17.60
CA PRO A 66 -1.80 -8.83 16.66
C PRO A 66 -2.20 -7.36 16.92
N LEU A 67 -2.39 -6.56 15.86
CA LEU A 67 -2.49 -5.09 15.92
C LEU A 67 -3.24 -4.60 17.16
N ASN A 68 -2.59 -3.74 17.95
CA ASN A 68 -3.20 -3.24 19.17
C ASN A 68 -4.30 -2.23 18.84
N ALA A 69 -5.54 -2.48 19.30
CA ALA A 69 -6.62 -1.50 19.19
C ALA A 69 -6.66 -0.52 20.37
N TYR A 70 -6.26 -0.97 21.56
CA TYR A 70 -6.36 -0.22 22.81
C TYR A 70 -5.12 -0.42 23.67
N SER A 71 -4.79 0.59 24.48
CA SER A 71 -3.77 0.52 25.51
C SER A 71 -4.33 0.88 26.88
N ASP A 72 -3.67 0.41 27.94
CA ASP A 72 -3.98 0.83 29.30
C ASP A 72 -3.90 2.35 29.44
N ASN A 73 -4.89 2.94 30.12
CA ASN A 73 -4.91 4.36 30.41
C ASN A 73 -3.76 4.71 31.37
N VAL A 74 -3.07 5.82 31.09
CA VAL A 74 -2.10 6.39 32.02
C VAL A 74 -2.82 7.45 32.87
N THR A 75 -2.92 7.20 34.17
CA THR A 75 -3.52 8.16 35.11
C THR A 75 -2.62 9.38 35.31
N ALA A 76 -3.16 10.45 35.91
CA ALA A 76 -2.44 11.70 36.12
C ALA A 76 -1.17 11.58 36.99
N ASP A 77 -1.05 10.51 37.78
CA ASP A 77 0.11 10.17 38.59
C ASP A 77 1.13 9.26 37.87
N GLY A 78 0.89 8.92 36.60
CA GLY A 78 1.76 8.09 35.78
C GLY A 78 1.61 6.59 36.03
N THR A 79 0.60 6.16 36.80
CA THR A 79 0.28 4.73 36.95
C THR A 79 -0.58 4.22 35.79
N LEU A 80 -0.48 2.92 35.49
CA LEU A 80 -1.34 2.28 34.49
C LEU A 80 -2.65 1.87 35.17
N ASP A 81 -3.78 2.30 34.62
CA ASP A 81 -5.11 1.79 35.00
C ASP A 81 -5.54 0.69 34.03
N PRO A 82 -5.39 -0.60 34.41
CA PRO A 82 -5.73 -1.71 33.52
C PRO A 82 -7.23 -1.85 33.26
N ASN A 83 -8.08 -1.18 34.07
CA ASN A 83 -9.54 -1.25 33.94
C ASN A 83 -10.09 -0.22 32.95
N THR A 84 -9.30 0.79 32.59
CA THR A 84 -9.66 1.80 31.60
C THR A 84 -8.73 1.69 30.39
N GLN A 85 -9.30 1.39 29.24
CA GLN A 85 -8.60 1.22 27.98
C GLN A 85 -8.83 2.45 27.10
N ILE A 86 -7.74 3.08 26.66
CA ILE A 86 -7.75 4.19 25.70
C ILE A 86 -7.55 3.62 24.31
N TRP A 87 -8.34 4.11 23.36
CA TRP A 87 -8.17 3.75 21.96
C TRP A 87 -6.88 4.34 21.41
N THR A 88 -5.95 3.45 21.10
CA THR A 88 -4.65 3.75 20.51
C THR A 88 -4.45 2.74 19.38
N PRO A 89 -5.20 2.87 18.28
CA PRO A 89 -5.18 1.86 17.25
C PRO A 89 -3.84 1.87 16.50
N GLU A 90 -3.33 0.68 16.27
CA GLU A 90 -2.13 0.47 15.47
C GLU A 90 -2.49 0.47 13.98
N ALA A 91 -1.67 1.15 13.20
CA ALA A 91 -1.60 1.05 11.74
C ALA A 91 -0.18 0.63 11.37
N GLN A 92 -0.07 -0.44 10.58
CA GLN A 92 1.20 -1.01 10.16
C GLN A 92 1.20 -1.23 8.65
N TYR A 93 2.32 -0.91 8.01
CA TYR A 93 2.59 -1.27 6.62
C TYR A 93 3.84 -2.12 6.51
N THR A 94 3.82 -3.04 5.56
CA THR A 94 4.98 -3.79 5.11
C THR A 94 5.09 -3.65 3.59
N MET A 95 6.15 -3.00 3.14
CA MET A 95 6.56 -3.03 1.75
C MET A 95 7.60 -4.13 1.54
N SER A 96 7.47 -4.88 0.45
CA SER A 96 8.53 -5.74 -0.04
C SER A 96 8.78 -5.54 -1.53
N TYR A 97 10.04 -5.49 -1.90
CA TYR A 97 10.51 -5.43 -3.27
C TYR A 97 11.50 -6.56 -3.49
N SER A 98 11.34 -7.29 -4.59
CA SER A 98 12.27 -8.33 -5.02
C SER A 98 12.47 -8.22 -6.52
N GLU A 99 13.73 -8.15 -6.93
CA GLU A 99 14.12 -8.19 -8.33
C GLU A 99 15.29 -9.15 -8.51
N GLN A 100 15.23 -9.94 -9.58
CA GLN A 100 16.30 -10.82 -9.98
C GLN A 100 16.48 -10.79 -11.50
N THR A 101 17.73 -10.62 -11.91
CA THR A 101 18.15 -10.68 -13.31
C THR A 101 19.31 -11.65 -13.47
N LEU A 102 19.18 -12.54 -14.44
CA LEU A 102 20.25 -13.39 -14.92
C LEU A 102 20.26 -13.30 -16.45
N ALA A 103 21.32 -12.76 -17.01
CA ALA A 103 21.56 -12.77 -18.45
C ALA A 103 22.86 -13.49 -18.71
N ASP A 104 22.83 -14.49 -19.59
CA ASP A 104 24.02 -15.25 -19.93
C ASP A 104 24.26 -15.29 -21.42
N ASN A 105 25.53 -15.26 -21.78
CA ASN A 105 26.04 -15.45 -23.12
C ASN A 105 25.45 -14.49 -24.18
N GLY A 106 25.52 -13.19 -23.88
CA GLY A 106 25.06 -12.15 -24.79
C GLY A 106 25.69 -10.79 -24.53
N TYR A 107 25.27 -9.82 -25.34
CA TYR A 107 25.47 -8.41 -25.07
C TYR A 107 24.38 -7.92 -24.14
N ILE A 108 24.77 -7.25 -23.06
CA ILE A 108 23.90 -6.79 -21.99
C ILE A 108 24.17 -5.31 -21.74
N GLU A 109 23.11 -4.54 -21.71
CA GLU A 109 23.08 -3.17 -21.18
C GLU A 109 22.01 -3.12 -20.09
N TRP A 110 22.41 -2.65 -18.91
CA TRP A 110 21.60 -2.65 -17.71
C TRP A 110 21.75 -1.34 -16.97
N ASP A 111 20.63 -0.66 -16.78
CA ASP A 111 20.53 0.59 -16.04
C ASP A 111 19.46 0.44 -14.97
N LYS A 112 19.84 0.70 -13.72
CA LYS A 112 18.91 0.63 -12.59
C LYS A 112 19.12 1.78 -11.65
N THR A 113 18.02 2.43 -11.31
CA THR A 113 17.97 3.43 -10.24
C THR A 113 16.93 3.01 -9.23
N VAL A 114 17.34 2.89 -7.96
CA VAL A 114 16.43 2.65 -6.84
C VAL A 114 16.56 3.80 -5.86
N SER A 115 15.44 4.34 -5.40
CA SER A 115 15.37 5.34 -4.35
C SER A 115 14.35 4.93 -3.30
N LEU A 116 14.74 4.94 -2.04
CA LEU A 116 13.88 4.75 -0.87
C LEU A 116 14.03 5.97 0.04
N ASP A 117 12.92 6.50 0.54
CA ASP A 117 12.87 7.61 1.48
C ASP A 117 11.76 7.38 2.51
N THR A 118 12.15 7.36 3.79
CA THR A 118 11.24 7.11 4.91
C THR A 118 10.50 8.37 5.41
N GLY A 119 10.67 9.50 4.72
CA GLY A 119 9.97 10.75 5.03
C GLY A 119 8.53 10.80 4.52
N ASP A 120 7.78 11.77 5.04
CA ASP A 120 6.41 12.02 4.62
C ASP A 120 6.37 12.44 3.15
N LYS A 121 5.50 11.77 2.38
CA LYS A 121 5.27 12.07 0.97
C LYS A 121 3.92 12.72 0.77
N VAL A 122 3.86 13.62 -0.20
CA VAL A 122 2.60 14.16 -0.72
C VAL A 122 2.14 13.36 -1.92
N ALA A 123 0.94 13.66 -2.43
CA ALA A 123 0.49 13.11 -3.70
C ALA A 123 1.52 13.38 -4.81
N ASN A 124 1.81 12.35 -5.62
CA ASN A 124 2.84 12.34 -6.67
C ASN A 124 4.31 12.30 -6.19
N GLN A 125 4.54 12.02 -4.91
CA GLN A 125 5.83 11.59 -4.42
C GLN A 125 5.73 10.15 -3.91
N ASP A 126 6.84 9.44 -3.99
CA ASP A 126 6.92 8.02 -3.67
C ASP A 126 7.94 7.81 -2.55
N ASN A 127 7.62 6.86 -1.67
CA ASN A 127 8.50 6.38 -0.61
C ASN A 127 9.54 5.41 -1.14
N PHE A 128 9.16 4.60 -2.13
CA PHE A 128 10.06 3.74 -2.86
C PHE A 128 9.80 3.87 -4.35
N LYS A 129 10.89 3.91 -5.12
CA LYS A 129 10.84 3.93 -6.57
C LYS A 129 12.02 3.16 -7.14
N ALA A 130 11.74 2.23 -8.03
CA ALA A 130 12.72 1.53 -8.84
C ALA A 130 12.42 1.79 -10.32
N THR A 131 13.46 2.06 -11.10
CA THR A 131 13.40 2.13 -12.55
C THR A 131 14.53 1.30 -13.10
N THR A 132 14.16 0.28 -13.87
CA THR A 132 15.07 -0.70 -14.44
C THR A 132 14.91 -0.67 -15.95
N GLN A 133 16.02 -0.48 -16.66
CA GLN A 133 16.13 -0.65 -18.10
C GLN A 133 17.08 -1.81 -18.37
N PHE A 134 16.64 -2.71 -19.24
CA PHE A 134 17.39 -3.90 -19.57
C PHE A 134 17.30 -4.19 -21.06
N ASP A 135 18.46 -4.20 -21.69
CA ASP A 135 18.64 -4.57 -23.07
C ASP A 135 19.56 -5.80 -23.14
N PHE A 136 19.10 -6.83 -23.83
CA PHE A 136 19.82 -8.09 -23.99
C PHE A 136 19.69 -8.62 -25.40
N VAL A 137 20.82 -9.07 -25.95
CA VAL A 137 20.88 -9.82 -27.22
C VAL A 137 21.82 -11.01 -27.04
N SER A 138 21.29 -12.23 -27.17
CA SER A 138 22.09 -13.45 -27.16
C SER A 138 23.05 -13.52 -28.36
N PHE A 139 24.23 -14.12 -28.19
CA PHE A 139 25.07 -14.45 -29.34
C PHE A 139 24.49 -15.63 -30.14
N GLU A 140 24.61 -15.56 -31.48
CA GLU A 140 24.02 -16.55 -32.39
C GLU A 140 24.63 -17.96 -32.24
N ASP A 141 25.88 -18.03 -31.78
CA ASP A 141 26.66 -19.25 -31.61
C ASP A 141 26.52 -19.91 -30.23
N ALA A 142 25.74 -19.29 -29.32
CA ALA A 142 25.96 -19.50 -27.88
C ALA A 142 24.72 -19.78 -27.02
N PHE A 143 23.52 -19.99 -27.61
CA PHE A 143 22.27 -20.28 -26.89
C PHE A 143 22.02 -19.37 -25.66
N GLY A 144 22.41 -18.09 -25.75
CA GLY A 144 22.27 -17.13 -24.66
C GLY A 144 20.83 -16.91 -24.24
N ARG A 145 20.62 -16.65 -22.95
CA ARG A 145 19.28 -16.47 -22.38
C ARG A 145 19.31 -15.45 -21.25
N ALA A 146 18.29 -14.60 -21.23
CA ALA A 146 17.97 -13.71 -20.14
C ALA A 146 16.75 -14.21 -19.37
N THR A 147 16.75 -14.00 -18.06
CA THR A 147 15.62 -14.15 -17.16
C THR A 147 15.57 -12.93 -16.25
N PHE A 148 14.40 -12.33 -16.15
CA PHE A 148 14.10 -11.19 -15.31
C PHE A 148 12.81 -11.48 -14.54
N SER A 149 12.78 -11.11 -13.27
CA SER A 149 11.57 -11.09 -12.46
C SER A 149 11.64 -9.93 -11.48
N GLU A 150 10.53 -9.21 -11.37
CA GLU A 150 10.38 -8.11 -10.43
C GLU A 150 8.98 -8.17 -9.79
N SER A 151 8.92 -7.97 -8.48
CA SER A 151 7.67 -7.79 -7.75
C SER A 151 7.80 -6.69 -6.70
N LEU A 152 6.73 -5.94 -6.53
CA LEU A 152 6.52 -4.96 -5.47
C LEU A 152 5.21 -5.30 -4.77
N MET A 153 5.27 -5.44 -3.46
CA MET A 153 4.12 -5.72 -2.60
C MET A 153 4.01 -4.63 -1.55
N LEU A 154 2.76 -4.27 -1.24
CA LEU A 154 2.40 -3.44 -0.11
C LEU A 154 1.27 -4.12 0.66
N ASP A 155 1.51 -4.37 1.93
CA ASP A 155 0.55 -4.88 2.90
C ASP A 155 0.30 -3.80 3.95
N GLY A 156 -0.95 -3.33 4.05
CA GLY A 156 -1.37 -2.31 5.00
C GLY A 156 -2.51 -2.83 5.87
N ALA A 157 -2.34 -2.77 7.19
CA ALA A 157 -3.36 -3.18 8.13
C ALA A 157 -3.50 -2.18 9.28
N SER A 158 -4.73 -1.93 9.72
CA SER A 158 -5.02 -0.97 10.78
C SER A 158 -6.25 -1.35 11.59
N MET A 159 -6.24 -1.01 12.87
CA MET A 159 -7.40 -1.08 13.78
C MET A 159 -8.26 0.20 13.76
N GLY A 160 -8.10 1.03 12.72
CA GLY A 160 -8.75 2.32 12.53
C GLY A 160 -7.91 3.49 13.02
N SER A 161 -8.38 4.72 12.85
CA SER A 161 -7.72 5.90 13.40
C SER A 161 -8.69 7.08 13.57
N ASP A 162 -8.35 8.03 14.43
CA ASP A 162 -9.15 9.25 14.60
C ASP A 162 -8.94 10.18 13.40
N ALA A 163 -10.00 10.37 12.60
CA ALA A 163 -9.93 11.19 11.39
C ALA A 163 -9.61 12.66 11.73
N GLY A 164 -10.06 13.16 12.89
CA GLY A 164 -9.88 14.56 13.29
C GLY A 164 -8.43 14.96 13.53
N ASN A 165 -7.57 14.01 13.89
CA ASN A 165 -6.14 14.22 14.12
C ASN A 165 -5.26 13.81 12.94
N ARG A 166 -5.85 13.15 11.93
CA ARG A 166 -5.15 12.58 10.77
C ARG A 166 -5.40 13.35 9.48
N MET A 167 -6.56 13.98 9.36
CA MET A 167 -6.94 14.78 8.19
C MET A 167 -6.54 16.26 8.37
N LEU A 168 -5.91 16.85 7.37
CA LEU A 168 -5.71 18.29 7.26
C LEU A 168 -7.01 19.00 6.87
N CYS A 169 -7.88 18.34 6.10
CA CYS A 169 -9.18 18.91 5.73
C CYS A 169 -10.17 18.84 6.90
N PRO A 170 -10.63 19.98 7.47
CA PRO A 170 -11.55 19.98 8.62
C PRO A 170 -12.97 19.51 8.24
N PHE A 171 -13.28 19.46 6.94
CA PHE A 171 -14.52 18.88 6.42
C PHE A 171 -14.34 17.41 6.01
N GLY A 172 -13.13 16.87 6.20
CA GLY A 172 -12.71 15.54 5.78
C GLY A 172 -13.05 14.44 6.78
N THR A 173 -13.71 14.72 7.92
CA THR A 173 -14.06 13.70 8.91
C THR A 173 -15.46 13.16 8.63
N GLY A 174 -15.55 12.09 7.86
CA GLY A 174 -16.80 11.33 7.73
C GLY A 174 -16.72 10.06 8.59
N ASP A 175 -17.71 9.18 8.44
CA ASP A 175 -17.84 7.94 9.21
C ASP A 175 -17.73 8.11 10.74
N SER A 176 -18.58 9.00 11.27
CA SER A 176 -18.62 9.33 12.71
C SER A 176 -17.34 9.95 13.28
N GLY A 177 -16.42 10.43 12.43
CA GLY A 177 -15.15 11.04 12.84
C GLY A 177 -13.97 10.07 12.88
N TYR A 178 -14.12 8.88 12.31
CA TYR A 178 -13.12 7.82 12.36
C TYR A 178 -12.76 7.31 10.96
N ILE A 179 -11.51 6.89 10.80
CA ILE A 179 -11.06 6.05 9.70
C ILE A 179 -11.25 4.60 10.17
N PRO A 180 -12.01 3.76 9.45
CA PRO A 180 -12.23 2.37 9.85
C PRO A 180 -10.99 1.50 9.79
N ALA A 181 -11.08 0.34 10.43
CA ALA A 181 -10.09 -0.72 10.27
C ALA A 181 -10.01 -1.21 8.81
N TYR A 182 -8.82 -1.62 8.38
CA TYR A 182 -8.59 -2.15 7.03
C TYR A 182 -7.48 -3.21 7.05
N CYS A 183 -7.46 -4.04 6.02
CA CYS A 183 -6.41 -5.03 5.74
C CYS A 183 -6.30 -5.19 4.23
N ASN A 184 -5.38 -4.45 3.63
CA ASN A 184 -5.23 -4.31 2.19
C ASN A 184 -3.85 -4.81 1.77
N ILE A 185 -3.83 -5.85 0.92
CA ILE A 185 -2.61 -6.41 0.38
C ILE A 185 -2.66 -6.27 -1.13
N VAL A 186 -1.66 -5.64 -1.69
CA VAL A 186 -1.52 -5.47 -3.14
C VAL A 186 -0.12 -5.86 -3.55
N GLU A 187 -0.01 -6.63 -4.63
CA GLU A 187 1.24 -7.07 -5.24
C GLU A 187 1.15 -6.84 -6.75
N MET A 188 2.19 -6.24 -7.32
CA MET A 188 2.32 -6.05 -8.75
C MET A 188 3.71 -6.49 -9.21
N GLY A 189 3.81 -7.03 -10.41
CA GLY A 189 5.10 -7.49 -10.90
C GLY A 189 5.08 -7.91 -12.35
N SER A 190 6.28 -8.24 -12.83
CA SER A 190 6.47 -8.79 -14.16
C SER A 190 7.63 -9.78 -14.21
N SER A 191 7.66 -10.57 -15.26
CA SER A 191 8.78 -11.43 -15.57
C SER A 191 8.99 -11.57 -17.06
N PHE A 192 10.23 -11.76 -17.45
CA PHE A 192 10.64 -12.02 -18.82
C PHE A 192 11.64 -13.17 -18.87
N THR A 193 11.55 -13.97 -19.92
CA THR A 193 12.64 -14.89 -20.25
C THR A 193 12.76 -15.12 -21.74
N GLY A 194 13.97 -15.05 -22.30
CA GLY A 194 14.15 -15.14 -23.74
C GLY A 194 15.58 -14.91 -24.21
N SER A 195 15.76 -14.90 -25.52
CA SER A 195 17.07 -14.71 -26.18
C SER A 195 17.34 -13.25 -26.58
N ARG A 196 16.29 -12.41 -26.59
CA ARG A 196 16.42 -10.98 -26.86
C ARG A 196 15.35 -10.21 -26.12
N VAL A 197 15.72 -9.10 -25.48
CA VAL A 197 14.75 -8.17 -24.89
C VAL A 197 15.29 -6.76 -24.92
N SER A 198 14.37 -5.82 -25.08
CA SER A 198 14.53 -4.43 -24.68
C SER A 198 13.34 -4.11 -23.79
N MET A 199 13.59 -3.83 -22.53
CA MET A 199 12.53 -3.59 -21.55
C MET A 199 12.84 -2.45 -20.60
N ILE A 200 11.77 -1.83 -20.12
CA ILE A 200 11.80 -0.83 -19.05
C ILE A 200 10.70 -1.19 -18.05
N THR A 201 11.05 -1.25 -16.77
CA THR A 201 10.10 -1.35 -15.67
C THR A 201 10.20 -0.15 -14.76
N GLN A 202 9.05 0.23 -14.19
CA GLN A 202 8.96 1.27 -13.17
C GLN A 202 8.05 0.75 -12.07
N ALA A 203 8.61 0.59 -10.87
CA ALA A 203 7.89 0.22 -9.66
C ALA A 203 7.93 1.41 -8.69
N SER A 204 6.81 1.74 -8.08
CA SER A 204 6.72 2.85 -7.14
C SER A 204 5.62 2.62 -6.11
N GLU A 205 5.86 3.01 -4.87
CA GLU A 205 4.84 3.04 -3.83
C GLU A 205 4.98 4.25 -2.90
N ARG A 206 3.86 4.59 -2.27
CA ARG A 206 3.77 5.55 -1.18
C ARG A 206 2.87 4.97 -0.10
N HIS A 207 3.41 4.81 1.10
CA HIS A 207 2.64 4.45 2.31
C HIS A 207 2.96 5.32 3.53
N VAL A 208 3.86 6.30 3.40
CA VAL A 208 4.20 7.25 4.47
C VAL A 208 3.77 8.67 4.11
N ALA A 209 2.94 9.28 4.97
CA ALA A 209 2.50 10.65 4.78
C ALA A 209 2.15 11.35 6.10
N ALA A 210 2.34 12.68 6.12
CA ALA A 210 2.03 13.52 7.28
C ALA A 210 0.53 13.56 7.62
N SER A 211 -0.33 13.28 6.65
CA SER A 211 -1.79 13.32 6.79
C SER A 211 -2.43 12.18 6.01
N ALA A 212 -3.54 11.67 6.55
CA ALA A 212 -4.40 10.70 5.90
C ALA A 212 -5.07 11.24 4.61
N ASP A 213 -4.96 12.54 4.31
CA ASP A 213 -5.43 13.08 3.03
C ASP A 213 -4.60 12.65 1.83
N VAL A 214 -3.38 12.19 2.07
CA VAL A 214 -2.52 11.63 1.03
C VAL A 214 -2.81 10.13 0.95
N PRO A 215 -3.31 9.65 -0.18
CA PRO A 215 -3.65 8.24 -0.30
C PRO A 215 -2.39 7.39 -0.36
N VAL A 216 -2.48 6.20 0.22
CA VAL A 216 -1.54 5.11 -0.05
C VAL A 216 -1.65 4.76 -1.53
N GLY A 217 -0.52 4.53 -2.19
CA GLY A 217 -0.51 4.25 -3.61
C GLY A 217 0.59 3.31 -3.99
N MET A 218 0.34 2.51 -5.02
CA MET A 218 1.34 1.67 -5.64
C MET A 218 1.11 1.69 -7.15
N SER A 219 2.19 1.83 -7.92
CA SER A 219 2.14 1.78 -9.38
C SER A 219 3.27 0.95 -9.92
N TYR A 220 2.94 0.11 -10.90
CA TYR A 220 3.89 -0.72 -11.61
C TYR A 220 3.63 -0.60 -13.11
N SER A 221 4.69 -0.43 -13.90
CA SER A 221 4.58 -0.51 -15.35
C SER A 221 5.73 -1.28 -15.95
N ILE A 222 5.44 -2.00 -17.03
CA ILE A 222 6.42 -2.63 -17.88
C ILE A 222 6.12 -2.31 -19.34
N GLY A 223 7.16 -2.00 -20.08
CA GLY A 223 7.17 -2.00 -21.55
C GLY A 223 8.32 -2.88 -22.02
N LEU A 224 8.04 -3.83 -22.91
CA LEU A 224 9.08 -4.67 -23.50
C LEU A 224 8.79 -5.04 -24.95
N SER A 225 9.86 -5.31 -25.69
CA SER A 225 9.86 -5.98 -26.99
C SER A 225 11.00 -6.99 -27.01
N GLY A 226 10.83 -8.10 -27.74
CA GLY A 226 11.84 -9.15 -27.70
C GLY A 226 11.40 -10.50 -28.26
N ILE A 227 12.24 -11.51 -28.05
CA ILE A 227 11.96 -12.90 -28.40
C ILE A 227 12.04 -13.71 -27.13
N GLY A 228 10.90 -14.26 -26.69
CA GLY A 228 10.82 -14.94 -25.40
C GLY A 228 9.40 -15.12 -24.91
N SER A 229 9.26 -15.16 -23.59
CA SER A 229 8.01 -15.23 -22.86
C SER A 229 7.99 -14.12 -21.81
N ALA A 230 6.94 -13.33 -21.80
CA ALA A 230 6.71 -12.24 -20.86
C ALA A 230 5.45 -12.49 -20.05
N ALA A 231 5.42 -12.03 -18.80
CA ALA A 231 4.25 -11.99 -17.96
C ALA A 231 4.22 -10.69 -17.14
N ALA A 232 3.03 -10.16 -16.89
CA ALA A 232 2.81 -9.08 -15.93
C ALA A 232 1.50 -9.31 -15.17
N TRP A 233 1.49 -9.03 -13.87
CA TRP A 233 0.36 -9.33 -13.01
C TRP A 233 0.13 -8.29 -11.92
N ILE A 234 -1.11 -8.28 -11.44
CA ILE A 234 -1.57 -7.59 -10.25
C ILE A 234 -2.42 -8.57 -9.43
N ASN A 235 -2.14 -8.64 -8.14
CA ASN A 235 -2.95 -9.32 -7.14
C ASN A 235 -3.34 -8.28 -6.08
N ALA A 236 -4.62 -8.13 -5.80
CA ALA A 236 -5.10 -7.27 -4.74
C ALA A 236 -6.13 -8.03 -3.89
N HIS A 237 -6.02 -7.91 -2.59
CA HIS A 237 -7.04 -8.29 -1.61
C HIS A 237 -7.29 -7.09 -0.71
N ILE A 238 -8.46 -6.50 -0.85
CA ILE A 238 -8.87 -5.27 -0.18
C ILE A 238 -9.98 -5.60 0.81
N MET A 239 -9.73 -5.37 2.09
CA MET A 239 -10.70 -5.52 3.15
C MET A 239 -10.82 -4.19 3.89
N GLU A 240 -11.93 -3.48 3.68
CA GLU A 240 -12.17 -2.18 4.31
C GLU A 240 -13.34 -2.26 5.27
N GLY A 241 -13.18 -1.60 6.42
CA GLY A 241 -14.20 -1.48 7.43
C GLY A 241 -15.16 -0.31 7.18
N ARG A 242 -16.21 -0.27 7.98
CA ARG A 242 -17.10 0.86 8.20
C ARG A 242 -17.31 1.03 9.70
N THR A 243 -17.50 2.25 10.16
CA THR A 243 -17.75 2.55 11.57
C THR A 243 -19.17 2.18 11.95
N GLY A 244 -19.30 1.47 13.08
CA GLY A 244 -20.58 1.13 13.68
C GLY A 244 -21.10 2.22 14.59
N GLY A 245 -21.76 1.81 15.68
CA GLY A 245 -22.17 2.73 16.72
C GLY A 245 -20.96 3.22 17.50
N VAL A 246 -20.81 4.54 17.65
CA VAL A 246 -19.76 5.14 18.48
C VAL A 246 -20.35 5.60 19.80
N PHE A 247 -19.71 5.20 20.89
CA PHE A 247 -20.03 5.59 22.26
C PHE A 247 -18.82 6.25 22.91
N GLY A 248 -19.05 7.31 23.69
CA GLY A 248 -17.94 7.97 24.41
C GLY A 248 -17.26 7.05 25.43
N THR A 249 -17.98 6.06 25.94
CA THR A 249 -17.46 5.03 26.85
C THR A 249 -18.29 3.76 26.72
N TYR A 250 -17.63 2.61 26.63
CA TYR A 250 -18.28 1.29 26.59
C TYR A 250 -17.71 0.39 27.68
N ALA A 251 -18.56 -0.09 28.58
CA ALA A 251 -18.20 -1.11 29.56
C ALA A 251 -18.42 -2.48 28.93
N ALA A 252 -17.33 -3.19 28.66
CA ALA A 252 -17.39 -4.50 28.03
C ALA A 252 -17.68 -5.60 29.07
N PRO A 253 -18.16 -6.79 28.63
CA PRO A 253 -18.43 -7.91 29.51
C PRO A 253 -17.20 -8.45 30.26
N ASP A 254 -15.99 -8.11 29.83
CA ASP A 254 -14.71 -8.44 30.47
C ASP A 254 -14.42 -7.57 31.72
N GLY A 255 -15.30 -6.61 32.04
CA GLY A 255 -15.15 -5.70 33.17
C GLY A 255 -14.29 -4.47 32.88
N LYS A 256 -13.75 -4.34 31.67
CA LYS A 256 -12.97 -3.18 31.24
C LYS A 256 -13.84 -2.11 30.59
N THR A 257 -13.35 -0.89 30.65
CA THR A 257 -14.00 0.29 30.07
C THR A 257 -13.20 0.80 28.88
N TYR A 258 -13.79 0.84 27.70
CA TYR A 258 -13.18 1.27 26.44
C TYR A 258 -13.59 2.70 26.06
N LYS A 259 -12.63 3.51 25.63
CA LYS A 259 -12.85 4.93 25.27
C LYS A 259 -12.09 5.35 23.98
N PRO A 260 -12.80 5.74 22.89
CA PRO A 260 -14.22 5.50 22.65
C PRO A 260 -14.55 4.00 22.63
N GLY A 261 -15.83 3.68 22.70
CA GLY A 261 -16.34 2.33 22.47
C GLY A 261 -17.03 2.27 21.11
N PHE A 262 -16.75 1.21 20.35
CA PHE A 262 -17.41 0.93 19.08
C PHE A 262 -18.36 -0.27 19.21
N TRP A 263 -19.46 -0.25 18.45
CA TRP A 263 -20.47 -1.31 18.41
C TRP A 263 -20.81 -1.73 16.99
N ASN A 264 -20.63 -3.01 16.71
CA ASN A 264 -21.02 -3.63 15.46
C ASN A 264 -22.49 -4.09 15.56
N TYR A 265 -23.36 -3.43 14.81
CA TYR A 265 -24.80 -3.73 14.78
C TYR A 265 -25.13 -5.09 14.15
N ASP A 266 -24.28 -5.57 13.25
CA ASP A 266 -24.49 -6.84 12.53
C ASP A 266 -24.15 -8.05 13.41
N MET A 267 -23.12 -7.93 14.24
CA MET A 267 -22.63 -8.98 15.13
C MET A 267 -23.18 -8.90 16.56
N GLY A 268 -23.82 -7.77 16.92
CA GLY A 268 -24.33 -7.53 18.27
C GLY A 268 -23.22 -7.49 19.32
N SER A 269 -22.02 -7.05 18.92
CA SER A 269 -20.82 -7.05 19.74
C SER A 269 -20.11 -5.69 19.71
N GLY A 270 -19.46 -5.36 20.82
CA GLY A 270 -18.72 -4.11 20.97
C GLY A 270 -17.21 -4.30 20.98
N SER A 271 -16.50 -3.20 21.20
CA SER A 271 -15.05 -3.20 21.44
C SER A 271 -14.64 -4.15 22.58
N PRO A 272 -13.44 -4.75 22.52
CA PRO A 272 -12.37 -4.49 21.56
C PRO A 272 -12.46 -5.32 20.26
N ASP A 273 -13.14 -6.47 20.28
CA ASP A 273 -12.97 -7.50 19.24
C ASP A 273 -13.77 -7.22 17.96
N ASN A 274 -14.84 -6.44 18.02
CA ASN A 274 -15.78 -6.24 16.91
C ASN A 274 -16.24 -4.78 16.82
N GLY A 275 -15.31 -3.83 16.96
CA GLY A 275 -15.67 -2.41 16.89
C GLY A 275 -16.10 -1.95 15.49
N PHE A 276 -15.32 -2.33 14.48
CA PHE A 276 -15.58 -2.02 13.09
C PHE A 276 -16.32 -3.17 12.39
N MET A 277 -17.14 -2.82 11.40
CA MET A 277 -17.83 -3.79 10.55
C MET A 277 -17.04 -3.91 9.25
N GLN A 278 -16.73 -5.11 8.76
CA GLN A 278 -16.18 -5.26 7.42
C GLN A 278 -17.24 -4.78 6.40
N GLY A 279 -16.93 -3.72 5.67
CA GLY A 279 -17.82 -3.12 4.67
C GLY A 279 -17.48 -3.55 3.24
N VAL A 280 -16.22 -3.88 2.98
CA VAL A 280 -15.72 -4.30 1.65
C VAL A 280 -14.84 -5.54 1.81
N ASP A 281 -15.01 -6.48 0.88
CA ASP A 281 -14.08 -7.57 0.62
C ASP A 281 -13.96 -7.70 -0.90
N MET A 282 -12.78 -7.37 -1.44
CA MET A 282 -12.52 -7.41 -2.87
C MET A 282 -11.24 -8.17 -3.14
N VAL A 283 -11.33 -9.20 -3.98
CA VAL A 283 -10.17 -9.89 -4.54
C VAL A 283 -10.10 -9.61 -6.02
N TYR A 284 -9.00 -8.98 -6.46
CA TYR A 284 -8.72 -8.73 -7.88
C TYR A 284 -7.42 -9.42 -8.27
N LYS A 285 -7.46 -10.23 -9.32
CA LYS A 285 -6.27 -10.91 -9.86
C LYS A 285 -6.31 -10.82 -11.37
N GLU A 286 -5.23 -10.33 -11.95
CA GLU A 286 -5.08 -10.23 -13.39
C GLU A 286 -3.66 -10.57 -13.79
N LYS A 287 -3.51 -11.48 -14.76
CA LYS A 287 -2.21 -11.88 -15.31
C LYS A 287 -2.30 -11.88 -16.83
N THR A 288 -1.34 -11.21 -17.47
CA THR A 288 -1.21 -11.15 -18.93
C THR A 288 0.09 -11.81 -19.32
N THR A 289 0.07 -12.68 -20.33
CA THR A 289 1.27 -13.38 -20.83
C THR A 289 1.37 -13.26 -22.35
N ALA A 290 2.58 -13.12 -22.87
CA ALA A 290 2.87 -13.15 -24.30
C ALA A 290 4.11 -14.01 -24.57
N SER A 291 4.13 -14.74 -25.68
CA SER A 291 5.26 -15.59 -26.06
C SER A 291 5.54 -15.60 -27.56
N GLY A 292 6.79 -15.89 -27.94
CA GLY A 292 7.27 -15.86 -29.31
C GLY A 292 8.01 -14.56 -29.63
N VAL A 293 7.77 -14.01 -30.83
CA VAL A 293 8.27 -12.69 -31.21
C VAL A 293 7.28 -11.64 -30.69
N ILE A 294 7.70 -10.87 -29.69
CA ILE A 294 6.93 -9.83 -29.04
C ILE A 294 7.34 -8.48 -29.63
N GLU A 295 6.51 -7.95 -30.54
CA GLU A 295 6.74 -6.61 -31.10
C GLU A 295 6.51 -5.51 -30.06
N SER A 296 5.50 -5.70 -29.20
CA SER A 296 5.19 -4.80 -28.10
C SER A 296 4.40 -5.54 -27.03
N PHE A 297 4.84 -5.43 -25.78
CA PHE A 297 4.09 -5.81 -24.59
C PHE A 297 4.19 -4.64 -23.61
N SER A 298 3.05 -4.04 -23.28
CA SER A 298 2.98 -2.95 -22.31
C SER A 298 1.83 -3.18 -21.35
N LYS A 299 2.09 -2.99 -20.06
CA LYS A 299 1.08 -3.05 -19.02
C LYS A 299 1.41 -2.03 -17.94
N SER A 300 0.41 -1.22 -17.59
CA SER A 300 0.44 -0.29 -16.47
C SER A 300 -0.61 -0.69 -15.44
N MET A 301 -0.22 -0.73 -14.18
CA MET A 301 -1.06 -1.16 -13.06
C MET A 301 -0.92 -0.13 -11.95
N THR A 302 -2.04 0.26 -11.35
CA THR A 302 -2.07 1.26 -10.28
C THR A 302 -3.09 0.85 -9.24
N TYR A 303 -2.69 0.96 -7.98
CA TYR A 303 -3.53 0.89 -6.81
C TYR A 303 -3.43 2.22 -6.08
N GLN A 304 -4.55 2.69 -5.58
CA GLN A 304 -4.61 3.88 -4.73
C GLN A 304 -5.70 3.67 -3.70
N SER A 305 -5.38 3.85 -2.42
CA SER A 305 -6.41 3.90 -1.38
C SER A 305 -7.28 5.14 -1.61
N GLY A 306 -8.60 4.96 -1.50
CA GLY A 306 -9.55 6.03 -1.70
C GLY A 306 -9.64 6.97 -0.51
N VAL A 307 -9.10 8.18 -0.63
CA VAL A 307 -9.57 9.32 0.18
C VAL A 307 -10.27 10.29 -0.73
N ARG A 308 -11.58 10.08 -0.91
CA ARG A 308 -12.36 10.95 -1.78
C ARG A 308 -12.94 12.10 -0.98
N ARG A 309 -12.20 13.22 -0.98
CA ARG A 309 -12.76 14.55 -0.70
C ARG A 309 -13.74 14.87 -1.84
N ILE A 310 -15.05 14.90 -1.56
CA ILE A 310 -16.07 15.35 -2.54
C ILE A 310 -16.55 16.74 -2.12
#